data_AF-A0A222F9S6-F1
#
_entry.id   AF-A0A222F9S6-F1
#
_cell.length_a   1.000
_cell.length_b   1.000
_cell.length_c   1.000
_cell.angle_alpha   90.00
_cell.angle_beta   90.00
_cell.angle_gamma   90.00
#
_symmetry.space_group_name_H-M   'P 1'
#
loop_
_entity.id
_entity.type
_entity.pdbx_description
1 polymer ?
#
loop_
_entity_poly.entity_id
_entity_poly.type
_entity_poly.pdbx_seq_one_letter_code
_entity_poly.pdbx_strand_id
1 'polypeptide(L)'
;MFGKRKVRPGAPLSEPGTSPFTRTAPDADGVFRAIPKEMWEGEHGTMLRELGFQPDDPSNMLPQNPGLLEARADQAHEAQKRFMAEINESLQGQLPGVTVVPWAMIPWSVWEGRVALFLTISCKMFPAEPWNMFLMPADDRSAEALGWQVHPYREIPGLKETCTRLLLELADEHQAVFEATGKRLEAGDVSALESYQHSSQSARANVIKLARYLAADLFGQQSFDRHRAVFGKNLGWD
;
A
#
# COMPACT_ATOMS: atom_id res chain seq x y z
N MET A 1 18.31 44.52 41.05
CA MET A 1 19.01 43.25 41.33
C MET A 1 18.40 42.16 40.47
N PHE A 2 19.04 41.82 39.35
CA PHE A 2 18.61 40.71 38.47
C PHE A 2 19.56 39.53 38.70
N GLY A 3 19.03 38.45 39.27
CA GLY A 3 19.76 37.20 39.45
C GLY A 3 19.88 36.45 38.13
N LYS A 4 21.12 36.27 37.65
CA LYS A 4 21.46 35.47 36.47
C LYS A 4 21.16 33.99 36.73
N ARG A 5 20.20 33.40 35.99
CA ARG A 5 20.04 31.94 35.92
C ARG A 5 21.02 31.40 34.87
N LYS A 6 21.99 30.60 35.32
CA LYS A 6 22.94 29.86 34.46
C LYS A 6 22.17 28.91 33.53
N VAL A 7 22.32 29.08 32.22
CA VAL A 7 21.95 28.07 31.22
C VAL A 7 22.99 26.95 31.30
N ARG A 8 22.56 25.71 31.59
CA ARG A 8 23.38 24.51 31.35
C ARG A 8 23.25 24.17 29.86
N PRO A 9 24.36 24.06 29.10
CA PRO A 9 24.32 23.47 27.77
C PRO A 9 24.32 21.93 27.90
N GLY A 10 23.44 21.27 27.14
CA GLY A 10 23.47 19.82 26.96
C GLY A 10 22.59 19.02 27.93
N ALA A 11 21.27 19.15 27.81
CA ALA A 11 20.37 18.06 28.14
C ALA A 11 19.73 17.61 26.81
N PRO A 12 19.92 16.35 26.37
CA PRO A 12 19.24 15.86 25.18
C PRO A 12 17.73 15.96 25.39
N LEU A 13 17.03 16.40 24.35
CA LEU A 13 15.58 16.34 24.25
C LEU A 13 15.16 14.92 24.62
N SER A 14 14.34 14.81 25.67
CA SER A 14 13.72 13.56 26.06
C SER A 14 13.03 12.97 24.83
N GLU A 15 13.46 11.77 24.42
CA GLU A 15 12.94 11.10 23.25
C GLU A 15 11.40 10.99 23.35
N PRO A 16 10.66 11.27 22.26
CA PRO A 16 9.23 11.00 22.24
C PRO A 16 9.04 9.50 22.45
N GLY A 17 8.22 9.16 23.46
CA GLY A 17 7.97 7.79 23.92
C GLY A 17 7.89 6.80 22.78
N THR A 18 8.86 5.90 22.75
CA THR A 18 8.96 4.78 21.83
C THR A 18 7.71 3.92 21.98
N SER A 19 6.92 3.84 20.92
CA SER A 19 5.88 2.82 20.81
C SER A 19 6.56 1.45 21.00
N PRO A 20 6.03 0.54 21.83
CA PRO A 20 6.62 -0.79 22.04
C PRO A 20 6.70 -1.64 20.75
N PHE A 21 6.14 -1.15 19.63
CA PHE A 21 6.12 -1.82 18.33
C PHE A 21 7.04 -1.20 17.27
N THR A 22 7.75 -0.11 17.57
CA THR A 22 8.91 0.30 16.76
C THR A 22 10.13 -0.49 17.22
N ARG A 23 10.24 -1.74 16.78
CA ARG A 23 11.49 -2.47 16.98
C ARG A 23 12.60 -1.77 16.20
N THR A 24 13.62 -1.31 16.91
CA THR A 24 14.75 -0.54 16.38
C THR A 24 15.95 -1.39 15.97
N ALA A 25 15.90 -2.72 16.20
CA ALA A 25 16.97 -3.65 15.89
C ALA A 25 16.44 -4.90 15.16
N PRO A 26 17.15 -5.40 14.14
CA PRO A 26 16.81 -6.65 13.47
C PRO A 26 17.05 -7.86 14.39
N ASP A 27 16.55 -9.02 14.00
CA ASP A 27 16.96 -10.31 14.57
C ASP A 27 18.45 -10.58 14.31
N ALA A 28 19.00 -11.62 14.95
CA ALA A 28 20.39 -12.04 14.76
C ALA A 28 20.78 -12.35 13.31
N ASP A 29 19.80 -12.64 12.44
CA ASP A 29 19.98 -12.85 11.00
C ASP A 29 19.88 -11.56 10.16
N GLY A 30 19.80 -10.39 10.82
CA GLY A 30 19.72 -9.09 10.16
C GLY A 30 18.34 -8.74 9.61
N VAL A 31 17.32 -9.57 9.87
CA VAL A 31 15.96 -9.34 9.37
C VAL A 31 15.09 -8.70 10.45
N PHE A 32 14.39 -7.64 10.11
CA PHE A 32 13.40 -7.03 11.00
C PHE A 32 12.11 -7.83 10.96
N ARG A 33 11.63 -8.29 12.11
CA ARG A 33 10.37 -9.04 12.26
C ARG A 33 9.43 -8.38 13.26
N ALA A 34 8.12 -8.50 13.01
CA ALA A 34 7.07 -7.98 13.88
C ALA A 34 7.03 -8.79 15.20
N ILE A 35 7.15 -10.11 15.09
CA ILE A 35 7.39 -11.03 16.20
C ILE A 35 8.84 -11.54 16.08
N PRO A 36 9.75 -11.12 16.97
CA PRO A 36 11.15 -11.54 16.99
C PRO A 36 11.31 -13.05 17.02
N LYS A 37 12.32 -13.61 16.33
CA LYS A 37 12.61 -15.06 16.36
C LYS A 37 12.70 -15.62 17.77
N GLU A 38 13.22 -14.84 18.71
CA GLU A 38 13.38 -15.25 20.10
C GLU A 38 12.03 -15.49 20.82
N MET A 39 10.96 -14.80 20.39
CA MET A 39 9.60 -14.99 20.93
C MET A 39 8.87 -16.21 20.33
N TRP A 40 9.45 -16.86 19.32
CA TRP A 40 8.96 -18.13 18.78
C TRP A 40 9.46 -19.35 19.54
N GLU A 41 10.29 -19.14 20.55
CA GLU A 41 10.74 -20.19 21.46
C GLU A 41 9.75 -20.37 22.62
N GLY A 42 9.54 -21.61 23.05
CA GLY A 42 8.65 -21.93 24.18
C GLY A 42 7.15 -21.91 23.86
N GLU A 43 6.33 -21.83 24.91
CA GLU A 43 4.87 -22.04 24.87
C GLU A 43 4.14 -21.04 23.96
N HIS A 44 4.54 -19.77 23.97
CA HIS A 44 3.99 -18.73 23.10
C HIS A 44 4.25 -19.01 21.62
N GLY A 45 5.45 -19.48 21.28
CA GLY A 45 5.79 -19.87 19.92
C GLY A 45 5.03 -21.10 19.43
N THR A 46 4.77 -22.07 20.30
CA THR A 46 3.91 -23.23 19.98
C THR A 46 2.49 -22.76 19.64
N MET A 47 1.91 -21.89 20.48
CA MET A 47 0.58 -21.32 20.24
C MET A 47 0.50 -20.55 18.92
N LEU A 48 1.50 -19.71 18.59
CA LEU A 48 1.53 -18.98 17.33
C LEU A 48 1.57 -19.92 16.10
N ARG A 49 2.32 -21.02 16.19
CA ARG A 49 2.38 -22.05 15.13
C ARG A 49 1.08 -22.83 15.00
N GLU A 50 0.42 -23.14 16.11
CA GLU A 50 -0.91 -23.79 16.11
C GLU A 50 -1.99 -22.92 15.45
N LEU A 51 -1.88 -21.60 15.59
CA LEU A 51 -2.72 -20.62 14.89
C LEU A 51 -2.31 -20.42 13.41
N GLY A 52 -1.33 -21.17 12.91
CA GLY A 52 -0.90 -21.18 11.51
C GLY A 52 0.13 -20.10 11.15
N PHE A 53 0.65 -19.34 12.11
CA PHE A 53 1.71 -18.36 11.86
C PHE A 53 3.09 -19.01 11.82
N GLN A 54 4.02 -18.42 11.08
CA GLN A 54 5.42 -18.87 11.04
C GLN A 54 6.41 -17.73 11.30
N PRO A 55 7.55 -18.03 11.95
CA PRO A 55 8.58 -17.01 12.25
C PRO A 55 9.11 -16.35 10.99
N ASP A 56 9.25 -17.13 9.91
CA ASP A 56 9.77 -16.65 8.63
C ASP A 56 8.66 -16.35 7.62
N ASP A 57 7.40 -16.25 8.06
CA ASP A 57 6.31 -15.85 7.18
C ASP A 57 6.56 -14.43 6.63
N PRO A 58 6.35 -14.18 5.33
CA PRO A 58 6.49 -12.85 4.76
C PRO A 58 5.61 -11.77 5.43
N SER A 59 4.54 -12.16 6.13
CA SER A 59 3.69 -11.27 6.94
C SER A 59 4.27 -10.94 8.32
N ASN A 60 5.26 -11.71 8.81
CA ASN A 60 6.01 -11.42 10.02
C ASN A 60 7.26 -10.56 9.75
N MET A 61 7.62 -10.32 8.48
CA MET A 61 8.76 -9.47 8.11
C MET A 61 8.36 -7.99 8.09
N LEU A 62 9.15 -7.17 8.78
CA LEU A 62 8.98 -5.72 8.77
C LEU A 62 9.65 -5.09 7.54
N PRO A 63 9.12 -3.96 7.04
CA PRO A 63 9.56 -3.21 5.85
C PRO A 63 11.04 -2.79 5.83
N GLN A 64 11.73 -2.86 6.97
CA GLN A 64 13.09 -2.35 7.11
C GLN A 64 14.15 -3.27 6.47
N ASN A 65 13.74 -4.23 5.62
CA ASN A 65 14.59 -4.97 4.70
C ASN A 65 14.41 -4.41 3.28
N PRO A 66 15.23 -3.43 2.84
CA PRO A 66 15.03 -2.71 1.58
C PRO A 66 14.97 -3.62 0.35
N GLY A 67 15.78 -4.69 0.32
CA GLY A 67 15.89 -5.57 -0.84
C GLY A 67 14.64 -6.40 -1.14
N LEU A 68 13.82 -6.71 -0.12
CA LEU A 68 12.57 -7.46 -0.33
C LEU A 68 11.45 -6.59 -0.93
N LEU A 69 11.39 -5.31 -0.56
CA LEU A 69 10.41 -4.37 -1.12
C LEU A 69 10.74 -4.00 -2.56
N GLU A 70 12.02 -3.77 -2.85
CA GLU A 70 12.52 -3.51 -4.21
C GLU A 70 12.24 -4.70 -5.14
N ALA A 71 12.58 -5.93 -4.72
CA ALA A 71 12.32 -7.12 -5.52
C ALA A 71 10.83 -7.34 -5.83
N ARG A 72 9.94 -7.03 -4.88
CA ARG A 72 8.48 -7.11 -5.12
C ARG A 72 7.99 -6.00 -6.05
N ALA A 73 8.52 -4.79 -5.94
CA ALA A 73 8.19 -3.71 -6.86
C ALA A 73 8.63 -4.05 -8.29
N ASP A 74 9.83 -4.59 -8.47
CA ASP A 74 10.33 -5.07 -9.77
C ASP A 74 9.46 -6.19 -10.34
N GLN A 75 9.08 -7.16 -9.51
CA GLN A 75 8.18 -8.24 -9.90
C GLN A 75 6.82 -7.70 -10.35
N ALA A 76 6.26 -6.72 -9.63
CA ALA A 76 5.00 -6.08 -9.99
C ALA A 76 5.11 -5.33 -11.34
N HIS A 77 6.22 -4.64 -11.59
CA HIS A 77 6.48 -3.98 -12.86
C HIS A 77 6.58 -4.95 -14.04
N GLU A 78 7.31 -6.06 -13.88
CA GLU A 78 7.42 -7.07 -14.92
C GLU A 78 6.08 -7.77 -15.18
N ALA A 79 5.30 -8.01 -14.12
CA ALA A 79 3.94 -8.52 -14.24
C ALA A 79 3.04 -7.54 -14.99
N GLN A 80 3.12 -6.23 -14.70
CA GLN A 80 2.39 -5.19 -15.43
C GLN A 80 2.74 -5.19 -16.91
N LYS A 81 4.02 -5.28 -17.29
CA LYS A 81 4.43 -5.30 -18.71
C LYS A 81 3.79 -6.48 -19.45
N ARG A 82 3.81 -7.68 -18.86
CA ARG A 82 3.19 -8.88 -19.44
C ARG A 82 1.67 -8.73 -19.55
N PHE A 83 1.03 -8.30 -18.48
CA PHE A 83 -0.41 -8.02 -18.45
C PHE A 83 -0.80 -7.01 -19.55
N MET A 84 -0.04 -5.92 -19.72
CA MET A 84 -0.32 -4.93 -20.77
C MET A 84 -0.12 -5.48 -22.17
N ALA A 85 0.84 -6.38 -22.38
CA ALA A 85 1.02 -7.06 -23.67
C ALA A 85 -0.19 -7.95 -23.99
N GLU A 86 -0.66 -8.76 -23.03
CA GLU A 86 -1.82 -9.63 -23.18
C GLU A 86 -3.11 -8.85 -23.47
N ILE A 87 -3.34 -7.75 -22.74
CA ILE A 87 -4.51 -6.89 -22.97
C ILE A 87 -4.47 -6.27 -24.37
N ASN A 88 -3.33 -5.72 -24.78
CA ASN A 88 -3.22 -5.09 -26.10
C ASN A 88 -3.29 -6.10 -27.24
N GLU A 89 -2.73 -7.29 -27.09
CA GLU A 89 -2.88 -8.37 -28.07
C GLU A 89 -4.36 -8.77 -28.23
N SER A 90 -5.07 -8.96 -27.12
CA SER A 90 -6.51 -9.26 -27.14
C SER A 90 -7.33 -8.14 -27.78
N LEU A 91 -7.04 -6.89 -27.44
CA LEU A 91 -7.70 -5.72 -28.03
C LEU A 91 -7.44 -5.61 -29.52
N GLN A 92 -6.20 -5.81 -29.99
CA GLN A 92 -5.88 -5.75 -31.42
C GLN A 92 -6.61 -6.83 -32.22
N GLY A 93 -6.86 -8.01 -31.63
CA GLY A 93 -7.66 -9.05 -32.26
C GLY A 93 -9.14 -8.68 -32.45
N GLN A 94 -9.70 -7.83 -31.58
CA GLN A 94 -11.11 -7.40 -31.62
C GLN A 94 -11.29 -6.05 -32.34
N LEU A 95 -10.34 -5.14 -32.15
CA LEU A 95 -10.32 -3.77 -32.63
C LEU A 95 -8.91 -3.47 -33.19
N PRO A 96 -8.65 -3.80 -34.47
CA PRO A 96 -7.34 -3.62 -35.07
C PRO A 96 -6.83 -2.17 -35.00
N GLY A 97 -5.62 -2.01 -34.45
CA GLY A 97 -4.95 -0.72 -34.29
C GLY A 97 -5.42 0.10 -33.09
N VAL A 98 -6.18 -0.49 -32.16
CA VAL A 98 -6.46 0.10 -30.84
C VAL A 98 -5.41 -0.37 -29.84
N THR A 99 -4.89 0.56 -29.05
CA THR A 99 -3.91 0.31 -27.99
C THR A 99 -4.30 1.08 -26.72
N VAL A 100 -4.08 0.46 -25.57
CA VAL A 100 -4.25 1.08 -24.25
C VAL A 100 -2.96 1.04 -23.45
N VAL A 101 -2.80 2.02 -22.56
CA VAL A 101 -1.69 2.17 -21.63
C VAL A 101 -2.21 2.34 -20.21
N PRO A 102 -1.48 1.90 -19.17
CA PRO A 102 -1.93 2.04 -17.80
C PRO A 102 -1.75 3.48 -17.31
N TRP A 103 -2.80 4.03 -16.72
CA TRP A 103 -2.73 5.21 -15.87
C TRP A 103 -2.82 4.79 -14.40
N ALA A 104 -1.91 5.27 -13.55
CA ALA A 104 -1.91 4.94 -12.13
C ALA A 104 -2.91 5.81 -11.37
N MET A 105 -3.95 5.19 -10.79
CA MET A 105 -4.99 5.91 -10.03
C MET A 105 -4.44 6.57 -8.76
N ILE A 106 -3.54 5.87 -8.08
CA ILE A 106 -2.65 6.41 -7.07
C ILE A 106 -1.27 6.59 -7.72
N PRO A 107 -0.84 7.85 -7.99
CA PRO A 107 0.40 8.12 -8.71
C PRO A 107 1.64 7.54 -8.02
N TRP A 108 2.64 7.16 -8.81
CA TRP A 108 3.94 6.68 -8.33
C TRP A 108 4.61 7.62 -7.33
N SER A 109 4.46 8.93 -7.54
CA SER A 109 5.04 9.98 -6.69
C SER A 109 4.44 10.05 -5.28
N VAL A 110 3.37 9.30 -4.99
CA VAL A 110 2.74 9.17 -3.66
C VAL A 110 3.35 8.03 -2.84
N TRP A 111 4.07 7.09 -3.48
CA TRP A 111 4.67 5.92 -2.85
C TRP A 111 6.00 6.26 -2.18
N GLU A 112 5.97 7.22 -1.25
CA GLU A 112 7.12 7.66 -0.46
C GLU A 112 6.78 7.73 1.04
N GLY A 113 7.81 7.63 1.89
CA GLY A 113 7.69 7.81 3.33
C GLY A 113 6.62 6.95 4.02
N ARG A 114 5.80 7.58 4.88
CA ARG A 114 4.74 6.89 5.66
C ARG A 114 3.67 6.26 4.77
N VAL A 115 3.35 6.87 3.64
CA VAL A 115 2.33 6.34 2.71
C VAL A 115 2.82 5.05 2.08
N ALA A 116 4.09 5.00 1.62
CA ALA A 116 4.68 3.76 1.11
C ALA A 116 4.64 2.63 2.12
N LEU A 117 5.00 2.90 3.38
CA LEU A 117 4.97 1.91 4.46
C LEU A 117 3.57 1.39 4.73
N PHE A 118 2.58 2.29 4.84
CA PHE A 118 1.19 1.91 5.03
C PHE A 118 0.70 0.98 3.88
N LEU A 119 0.89 1.40 2.63
CA LEU A 119 0.40 0.65 1.47
C LEU A 119 1.10 -0.71 1.31
N THR A 120 2.42 -0.75 1.42
CA THR A 120 3.20 -1.98 1.18
C THR A 120 3.10 -2.99 2.31
N ILE A 121 3.00 -2.53 3.57
CA ILE A 121 3.09 -3.41 4.74
C ILE A 121 1.72 -3.69 5.33
N SER A 122 0.95 -2.65 5.60
CA SER A 122 -0.36 -2.81 6.20
C SER A 122 -1.36 -3.37 5.19
N CYS A 123 -1.34 -2.82 3.97
CA CYS A 123 -2.28 -3.21 2.92
C CYS A 123 -1.74 -4.30 1.98
N LYS A 124 -0.44 -4.61 2.01
CA LYS A 124 0.23 -5.55 1.09
C LYS A 124 -0.02 -5.21 -0.39
N MET A 125 0.09 -3.93 -0.74
CA MET A 125 -0.19 -3.41 -2.07
C MET A 125 1.07 -2.86 -2.72
N PHE A 126 1.15 -2.98 -4.04
CA PHE A 126 2.24 -2.43 -4.84
C PHE A 126 1.70 -1.56 -5.98
N PRO A 127 2.43 -0.51 -6.39
CA PRO A 127 1.95 0.50 -7.33
C PRO A 127 1.63 -0.02 -8.74
N ALA A 128 2.38 -1.01 -9.24
CA ALA A 128 2.20 -1.63 -10.56
C ALA A 128 1.20 -2.80 -10.57
N GLU A 129 0.36 -2.95 -9.53
CA GLU A 129 -0.65 -4.01 -9.53
C GLU A 129 -1.96 -3.57 -10.21
N PRO A 130 -2.75 -4.52 -10.76
CA PRO A 130 -3.98 -4.20 -11.50
C PRO A 130 -5.02 -3.36 -10.73
N TRP A 131 -5.05 -3.46 -9.39
CA TRP A 131 -5.98 -2.67 -8.58
C TRP A 131 -5.76 -1.17 -8.71
N ASN A 132 -4.54 -0.74 -9.09
CA ASN A 132 -4.14 0.67 -9.20
C ASN A 132 -4.17 1.19 -10.65
N MET A 133 -4.60 0.38 -11.62
CA MET A 133 -4.54 0.72 -13.04
C MET A 133 -5.88 1.14 -13.62
N PHE A 134 -5.93 2.31 -14.24
CA PHE A 134 -6.99 2.71 -15.16
C PHE A 134 -6.42 2.65 -16.58
N LEU A 135 -6.84 1.65 -17.36
CA LEU A 135 -6.36 1.48 -18.74
C LEU A 135 -6.98 2.52 -19.66
N MET A 136 -6.14 3.38 -20.25
CA MET A 136 -6.58 4.49 -21.11
C MET A 136 -6.08 4.32 -22.54
N PRO A 137 -6.83 4.82 -23.53
CA PRO A 137 -6.36 4.89 -24.91
C PRO A 137 -4.98 5.54 -25.04
N ALA A 138 -4.10 4.92 -25.82
CA ALA A 138 -2.74 5.42 -26.00
C ALA A 138 -2.65 6.63 -26.94
N ASP A 139 -3.61 6.77 -27.85
CA ASP A 139 -3.66 7.78 -28.92
C ASP A 139 -5.11 8.13 -29.32
N ASP A 140 -5.26 9.16 -30.16
CA ASP A 140 -6.56 9.68 -30.61
C ASP A 140 -7.40 8.62 -31.34
N ARG A 141 -6.77 7.75 -32.13
CA ARG A 141 -7.45 6.66 -32.84
C ARG A 141 -8.07 5.67 -31.86
N SER A 142 -7.29 5.27 -30.85
CA SER A 142 -7.75 4.36 -29.81
C SER A 142 -8.84 5.02 -28.96
N ALA A 143 -8.73 6.32 -28.70
CA ALA A 143 -9.71 7.11 -27.98
C ALA A 143 -11.05 7.19 -28.72
N GLU A 144 -11.02 7.43 -30.03
CA GLU A 144 -12.21 7.42 -30.88
C GLU A 144 -12.89 6.05 -30.89
N ALA A 145 -12.11 4.98 -31.13
CA ALA A 145 -12.64 3.62 -31.18
C ALA A 145 -13.27 3.17 -29.85
N LEU A 146 -12.65 3.56 -28.74
CA LEU A 146 -13.12 3.20 -27.40
C LEU A 146 -14.11 4.21 -26.82
N GLY A 147 -14.29 5.37 -27.44
CA GLY A 147 -15.14 6.47 -26.98
C GLY A 147 -14.72 7.00 -25.60
N TRP A 148 -13.41 7.19 -25.40
CA TRP A 148 -12.80 7.71 -24.18
C TRP A 148 -11.78 8.79 -24.50
N GLN A 149 -11.30 9.49 -23.47
CA GLN A 149 -10.18 10.42 -23.64
C GLN A 149 -8.84 9.70 -23.73
N VAL A 150 -7.88 10.31 -24.43
CA VAL A 150 -6.50 9.83 -24.50
C VAL A 150 -5.83 9.91 -23.13
N HIS A 151 -4.91 8.99 -22.86
CA HIS A 151 -4.06 9.03 -21.68
C HIS A 151 -3.36 10.40 -21.56
N PRO A 152 -3.35 11.04 -20.37
CA PRO A 152 -2.85 12.40 -20.23
C PRO A 152 -1.32 12.52 -20.40
N TYR A 153 -0.57 11.43 -20.22
CA TYR A 153 0.91 11.34 -20.27
C TYR A 153 1.65 12.36 -19.40
N ARG A 154 0.95 12.96 -18.45
CA ARG A 154 1.45 13.94 -17.50
C ARG A 154 0.74 13.74 -16.16
N GLU A 155 1.37 14.25 -15.11
CA GLU A 155 0.72 14.31 -13.81
C GLU A 155 -0.48 15.24 -13.85
N ILE A 156 -1.54 14.84 -13.13
CA ILE A 156 -2.72 15.67 -12.93
C ILE A 156 -2.43 16.63 -11.77
N PRO A 157 -2.51 17.96 -11.98
CA PRO A 157 -2.23 18.94 -10.91
C PRO A 157 -3.07 18.69 -9.65
N GLY A 158 -2.44 18.73 -8.48
CA GLY A 158 -3.13 18.56 -7.19
C GLY A 158 -3.47 17.10 -6.82
N LEU A 159 -3.30 16.15 -7.75
CA LEU A 159 -3.63 14.75 -7.49
C LEU A 159 -2.67 14.13 -6.47
N LYS A 160 -1.36 14.38 -6.58
CA LYS A 160 -0.37 13.88 -5.60
C LYS A 160 -0.73 14.33 -4.19
N GLU A 161 -0.95 15.62 -4.00
CA GLU A 161 -1.25 16.22 -2.69
C GLU A 161 -2.56 15.66 -2.12
N THR A 162 -3.59 15.53 -2.96
CA THR A 162 -4.89 14.98 -2.56
C THR A 162 -4.78 13.52 -2.16
N CYS A 163 -4.12 12.69 -2.98
CA CYS A 163 -3.87 11.28 -2.69
C CYS A 163 -3.08 11.10 -1.39
N THR A 164 -1.96 11.81 -1.25
CA THR A 164 -1.12 11.74 -0.05
C THR A 164 -1.91 12.08 1.21
N ARG A 165 -2.69 13.15 1.20
CA ARG A 165 -3.51 13.53 2.36
C ARG A 165 -4.52 12.45 2.74
N LEU A 166 -5.30 11.96 1.78
CA LEU A 166 -6.35 10.95 2.03
C LEU A 166 -5.76 9.60 2.46
N LEU A 167 -4.61 9.22 1.92
CA LEU A 167 -3.92 8.00 2.32
C LEU A 167 -3.29 8.12 3.71
N LEU A 168 -2.83 9.31 4.10
CA LEU A 168 -2.37 9.55 5.46
C LEU A 168 -3.51 9.49 6.48
N GLU A 169 -4.70 9.99 6.13
CA GLU A 169 -5.90 9.84 6.98
C GLU A 169 -6.23 8.36 7.23
N LEU A 170 -6.25 7.53 6.16
CA LEU A 170 -6.42 6.08 6.30
C LEU A 170 -5.27 5.41 7.08
N ALA A 171 -4.04 5.88 6.91
CA ALA A 171 -2.89 5.36 7.64
C ALA A 171 -2.96 5.67 9.14
N ASP A 172 -3.43 6.87 9.51
CA ASP A 172 -3.60 7.28 10.89
C ASP A 172 -4.73 6.48 11.58
N GLU A 173 -5.85 6.24 10.88
CA GLU A 173 -6.91 5.34 11.36
C GLU A 173 -6.39 3.92 11.61
N HIS A 174 -5.63 3.36 10.67
CA HIS A 174 -5.04 2.03 10.82
C HIS A 174 -4.00 1.96 11.94
N GLN A 175 -3.19 2.99 12.09
CA GLN A 175 -2.18 3.11 13.16
C GLN A 175 -2.84 3.11 14.55
N ALA A 176 -3.98 3.80 14.71
CA ALA A 176 -4.72 3.78 15.97
C ALA A 176 -5.22 2.37 16.34
N VAL A 177 -5.68 1.59 15.35
CA VAL A 177 -6.08 0.19 15.57
C VAL A 177 -4.87 -0.69 15.93
N PHE A 178 -3.73 -0.47 15.28
CA PHE A 178 -2.49 -1.17 15.59
C PHE A 178 -2.05 -0.94 17.05
N GLU A 179 -2.05 0.32 17.50
CA GLU A 179 -1.70 0.66 18.89
C GLU A 179 -2.67 0.08 19.91
N ALA A 180 -3.99 0.10 19.62
CA ALA A 180 -4.99 -0.52 20.47
C ALA A 180 -4.82 -2.05 20.54
N THR A 181 -4.47 -2.68 19.41
CA THR A 181 -4.16 -4.12 19.34
C THR A 181 -2.98 -4.46 20.24
N GLY A 182 -1.90 -3.68 20.16
CA GLY A 182 -0.71 -3.85 20.98
C GLY A 182 -1.01 -3.88 22.48
N LYS A 183 -1.78 -2.91 22.97
CA LYS A 183 -2.20 -2.84 24.38
C LYS A 183 -3.04 -4.05 24.81
N ARG A 184 -3.88 -4.58 23.93
CA ARG A 184 -4.69 -5.78 24.20
C ARG A 184 -3.82 -7.03 24.27
N LEU A 185 -2.82 -7.14 23.39
CA LEU A 185 -1.87 -8.26 23.42
C LEU A 185 -1.01 -8.27 24.68
N GLU A 186 -0.54 -7.10 25.13
CA GLU A 186 0.17 -6.96 26.42
C GLU A 186 -0.71 -7.41 27.61
N ALA A 187 -2.03 -7.26 27.50
CA ALA A 187 -2.99 -7.74 28.48
C ALA A 187 -3.36 -9.24 28.31
N GLY A 188 -2.72 -9.96 27.38
CA GLY A 188 -2.95 -11.39 27.12
C GLY A 188 -4.12 -11.70 26.19
N ASP A 189 -4.75 -10.69 25.58
CA ASP A 189 -5.87 -10.88 24.65
C ASP A 189 -5.37 -11.14 23.21
N VAL A 190 -5.14 -12.41 22.92
CA VAL A 190 -4.69 -12.88 21.59
C VAL A 190 -5.73 -12.69 20.48
N SER A 191 -7.02 -12.54 20.81
CA SER A 191 -8.08 -12.29 19.81
C SER A 191 -7.95 -10.92 19.14
N ALA A 192 -7.15 -10.03 19.73
CA ALA A 192 -6.82 -8.74 19.14
C ALA A 192 -6.11 -8.87 17.78
N LEU A 193 -5.39 -9.98 17.52
CA LEU A 193 -4.76 -10.23 16.22
C LEU A 193 -5.77 -10.38 15.09
N GLU A 194 -6.90 -11.06 15.34
CA GLU A 194 -7.97 -11.19 14.35
C GLU A 194 -8.60 -9.83 14.03
N SER A 195 -8.81 -9.00 15.06
CA SER A 195 -9.31 -7.63 14.90
C SER A 195 -8.35 -6.79 14.03
N TYR A 196 -7.04 -6.93 14.25
CA TYR A 196 -6.04 -6.25 13.46
C TYR A 196 -6.00 -6.73 12.01
N GLN A 197 -6.06 -8.04 11.78
CA GLN A 197 -6.13 -8.60 10.42
C GLN A 197 -7.35 -8.09 9.65
N HIS A 198 -8.51 -8.04 10.31
CA HIS A 198 -9.73 -7.49 9.73
C HIS A 198 -9.56 -6.00 9.39
N SER A 199 -8.92 -5.22 10.28
CA SER A 199 -8.59 -3.82 10.02
C SER A 199 -7.68 -3.65 8.80
N SER A 200 -6.62 -4.45 8.67
CA SER A 200 -5.73 -4.41 7.49
C SER A 200 -6.47 -4.72 6.19
N GLN A 201 -7.39 -5.69 6.20
CA GLN A 201 -8.24 -6.00 5.04
C GLN A 201 -9.19 -4.85 4.71
N SER A 202 -9.80 -4.24 5.72
CA SER A 202 -10.65 -3.06 5.56
C SER A 202 -9.88 -1.85 5.01
N ALA A 203 -8.68 -1.59 5.54
CA ALA A 203 -7.77 -0.55 5.06
C ALA A 203 -7.43 -0.76 3.58
N ARG A 204 -7.05 -1.99 3.18
CA ARG A 204 -6.82 -2.34 1.77
C ARG A 204 -8.05 -2.06 0.91
N ALA A 205 -9.24 -2.47 1.35
CA ALA A 205 -10.47 -2.23 0.62
C ALA A 205 -10.78 -0.73 0.48
N ASN A 206 -10.51 0.08 1.52
CA ASN A 206 -10.71 1.51 1.48
C ASN A 206 -9.71 2.22 0.56
N VAL A 207 -8.45 1.77 0.48
CA VAL A 207 -7.49 2.25 -0.52
C VAL A 207 -7.99 1.99 -1.94
N ILE A 208 -8.50 0.78 -2.22
CA ILE A 208 -9.05 0.45 -3.54
C ILE A 208 -10.28 1.33 -3.86
N LYS A 209 -11.17 1.54 -2.89
CA LYS A 209 -12.33 2.42 -3.05
C LYS A 209 -11.89 3.86 -3.34
N LEU A 210 -10.89 4.37 -2.63
CA LEU A 210 -10.32 5.70 -2.85
C LEU A 210 -9.74 5.83 -4.27
N ALA A 211 -8.92 4.87 -4.70
CA ALA A 211 -8.33 4.88 -6.04
C ALA A 211 -9.41 4.93 -7.14
N ARG A 212 -10.46 4.11 -7.00
CA ARG A 212 -11.60 4.09 -7.92
C ARG A 212 -12.40 5.38 -7.88
N TYR A 213 -12.64 5.93 -6.69
CA TYR A 213 -13.32 7.22 -6.51
C TYR A 213 -12.56 8.34 -7.24
N LEU A 214 -11.24 8.41 -7.08
CA LEU A 214 -10.41 9.42 -7.74
C LEU A 214 -10.44 9.28 -9.26
N ALA A 215 -10.39 8.06 -9.79
CA ALA A 215 -10.52 7.84 -11.23
C ALA A 215 -11.90 8.26 -11.77
N ALA A 216 -12.98 7.96 -11.03
CA ALA A 216 -14.33 8.38 -11.39
C ALA A 216 -14.52 9.89 -11.31
N ASP A 217 -13.95 10.55 -10.30
CA ASP A 217 -13.99 12.00 -10.14
C ASP A 217 -13.22 12.71 -11.28
N LEU A 218 -12.01 12.25 -11.59
CA LEU A 218 -11.17 12.85 -12.62
C LEU A 218 -11.67 12.65 -14.04
N PHE A 219 -12.21 11.47 -14.36
CA PHE A 219 -12.58 11.11 -15.73
C PHE A 219 -14.08 11.03 -15.97
N GLY A 220 -14.88 11.26 -14.93
CA GLY A 220 -16.33 11.17 -14.94
C GLY A 220 -16.85 9.75 -14.70
N GLN A 221 -17.95 9.65 -13.95
CA GLN A 221 -18.57 8.38 -13.57
C GLN A 221 -18.92 7.51 -14.79
N GLN A 222 -19.42 8.10 -15.87
CA GLN A 222 -19.78 7.37 -17.09
C GLN A 222 -18.56 6.71 -17.75
N SER A 223 -17.42 7.41 -17.81
CA SER A 223 -16.17 6.88 -18.34
C SER A 223 -15.65 5.74 -17.47
N PHE A 224 -15.72 5.92 -16.14
CA PHE A 224 -15.32 4.91 -15.16
C PHE A 224 -16.17 3.63 -15.27
N ASP A 225 -17.49 3.76 -15.35
CA ASP A 225 -18.39 2.61 -15.45
C ASP A 225 -18.18 1.84 -16.76
N ARG A 226 -17.94 2.56 -17.86
CA ARG A 226 -17.60 1.93 -19.14
C ARG A 226 -16.24 1.23 -19.08
N HIS A 227 -15.23 1.85 -18.47
CA HIS A 227 -13.93 1.24 -18.26
C HIS A 227 -14.06 -0.06 -17.46
N ARG A 228 -14.80 -0.03 -16.35
CA ARG A 228 -15.08 -1.23 -15.54
C ARG A 228 -15.79 -2.32 -16.35
N ALA A 229 -16.75 -1.96 -17.20
CA ALA A 229 -17.45 -2.94 -18.04
C ALA A 229 -16.53 -3.62 -19.06
N VAL A 230 -15.49 -2.93 -19.55
CA VAL A 230 -14.57 -3.45 -20.57
C VAL A 230 -13.38 -4.19 -19.93
N PHE A 231 -12.79 -3.64 -18.87
CA PHE A 231 -11.53 -4.12 -18.28
C PHE A 231 -11.64 -4.62 -16.84
N GLY A 232 -12.77 -4.38 -16.16
CA GLY A 232 -12.92 -4.66 -14.73
C GLY A 232 -12.60 -6.11 -14.36
N LYS A 233 -13.12 -7.06 -15.14
CA LYS A 233 -12.82 -8.49 -14.96
C LYS A 233 -11.33 -8.80 -15.09
N ASN A 234 -10.65 -8.25 -16.08
CA ASN A 234 -9.22 -8.45 -16.29
C ASN A 234 -8.38 -7.84 -15.16
N LEU A 235 -8.84 -6.73 -14.59
CA LEU A 235 -8.17 -6.02 -13.50
C LEU A 235 -8.52 -6.59 -12.11
N GLY A 236 -9.42 -7.58 -12.03
CA GLY A 236 -9.92 -8.12 -10.77
C GLY A 236 -10.75 -7.11 -9.98
N TRP A 237 -11.54 -6.29 -10.68
CA TRP A 237 -12.34 -5.24 -10.04
C TRP A 237 -13.73 -5.68 -9.59
N ASP A 238 -14.21 -6.80 -10.12
CA ASP A 238 -15.55 -7.38 -9.94
C ASP A 238 -15.65 -8.25 -8.69
#